data_AF-A0A963MI04-F1
#
_entry.id   AF-A0A963MI04-F1
#
_cell.length_a   1.000
_cell.length_b   1.000
_cell.length_c   1.000
_cell.angle_alpha   90.00
_cell.angle_beta   90.00
_cell.angle_gamma   90.00
#
_symmetry.space_group_name_H-M   'P 1'
#
loop_
_entity.id
_entity.type
_entity.pdbx_description
1 polymer ?
#
loop_
_entity_poly.entity_id
_entity_poly.type
_entity_poly.pdbx_seq_one_letter_code
_entity_poly.pdbx_strand_id
1 'polypeptide(L)'
;MTASSAPDHATPATEFAPGLSVRGVTPPLKLADFKLIAFDMDSTLINIECVDEIADAAGRKAEVAAITEAAMRGEITDYKESLRQRVALLKGVTVASMERVYAERLQLNPGAAELVAACQAAGLNTLLVSGGFTFFTDRIRDRLRLDFTRSNVLEVAGGLLTGRMVDQPWG
;
A
#
# COMPACT_ATOMS: atom_id res chain seq x y z
N MET A 1 39.93 -6.29 21.55
CA MET A 1 38.47 -6.54 21.65
C MET A 1 38.01 -7.12 20.33
N THR A 2 37.95 -8.44 20.25
CA THR A 2 37.47 -9.17 19.08
C THR A 2 35.94 -9.21 19.14
N ALA A 3 35.27 -8.61 18.15
CA ALA A 3 33.83 -8.74 18.00
C ALA A 3 33.49 -10.23 17.79
N SER A 4 32.80 -10.82 18.76
CA SER A 4 32.18 -12.13 18.60
C SER A 4 30.97 -11.94 17.67
N SER A 5 31.13 -12.31 16.40
CA SER A 5 29.99 -12.49 15.49
C SER A 5 29.20 -13.69 15.98
N ALA A 6 27.96 -13.47 16.43
CA ALA A 6 27.04 -14.55 16.71
C ALA A 6 26.87 -15.41 15.44
N PRO A 7 26.86 -16.74 15.53
CA PRO A 7 26.60 -17.58 14.38
C PRO A 7 25.19 -17.33 13.87
N ASP A 8 25.09 -16.98 12.58
CA ASP A 8 23.84 -16.80 11.86
C ASP A 8 23.17 -18.18 11.68
N HIS A 9 22.41 -18.62 12.68
CA HIS A 9 21.61 -19.85 12.62
C HIS A 9 20.32 -19.65 11.81
N ALA A 10 20.41 -19.02 10.64
CA ALA A 10 19.29 -18.95 9.73
C ALA A 10 18.98 -20.37 9.24
N THR A 11 17.80 -20.90 9.61
CA THR A 11 17.31 -22.17 9.09
C THR A 11 17.40 -22.16 7.57
N PRO A 12 17.99 -23.19 6.92
CA PRO A 12 18.08 -23.23 5.47
C PRO A 12 16.69 -23.29 4.86
N ALA A 13 16.50 -22.63 3.71
CA ALA A 13 15.27 -22.79 2.95
C ALA A 13 15.21 -24.23 2.39
N THR A 14 14.03 -24.85 2.45
CA THR A 14 13.77 -26.19 1.89
C THR A 14 12.80 -26.05 0.72
N GLU A 15 13.07 -26.71 -0.39
CA GLU A 15 12.15 -26.74 -1.53
C GLU A 15 10.90 -27.55 -1.15
N PHE A 16 9.72 -26.92 -1.22
CA PHE A 16 8.44 -27.55 -0.91
C PHE A 16 7.75 -28.06 -2.18
N ALA A 17 7.88 -27.31 -3.28
CA ALA A 17 7.42 -27.66 -4.61
C ALA A 17 8.30 -26.94 -5.66
N PRO A 18 8.28 -27.33 -6.95
CA PRO A 18 9.10 -26.68 -7.97
C PRO A 18 8.89 -25.15 -7.99
N GLY A 19 9.96 -24.40 -7.69
CA GLY A 19 9.93 -22.93 -7.63
C GLY A 19 9.33 -22.34 -6.35
N LEU A 20 9.03 -23.16 -5.34
CA LEU A 20 8.49 -22.73 -4.03
C LEU A 20 9.34 -23.29 -2.89
N SER A 21 10.04 -22.40 -2.19
CA SER A 21 10.87 -22.75 -1.03
C SER A 21 10.28 -22.17 0.26
N VAL A 22 10.36 -22.95 1.33
CA VAL A 22 9.91 -22.56 2.68
C VAL A 22 11.10 -22.41 3.62
N ARG A 23 11.05 -21.41 4.50
CA ARG A 23 12.07 -21.18 5.53
C ARG A 23 11.39 -20.87 6.85
N GLY A 24 11.82 -21.54 7.92
CA GLY A 24 11.32 -21.25 9.27
C GLY A 24 9.85 -21.63 9.51
N VAL A 25 9.25 -22.42 8.61
CA VAL A 25 7.87 -22.94 8.75
C VAL A 25 7.81 -24.40 8.30
N THR A 26 6.87 -25.16 8.86
CA THR A 26 6.60 -26.56 8.50
C THR A 26 5.20 -26.67 7.88
N PRO A 27 5.07 -26.77 6.55
CA PRO A 27 3.79 -27.00 5.88
C PRO A 27 3.17 -28.38 6.22
N PRO A 28 1.87 -28.59 6.00
CA PRO A 28 0.91 -27.61 5.48
C PRO A 28 0.43 -26.65 6.56
N LEU A 29 0.38 -25.36 6.24
CA LEU A 29 -0.25 -24.33 7.07
C LEU A 29 -1.64 -24.00 6.51
N LYS A 30 -2.60 -23.76 7.39
CA LYS A 30 -3.95 -23.31 7.06
C LYS A 30 -4.09 -21.83 7.44
N LEU A 31 -4.99 -21.10 6.78
CA LEU A 31 -5.25 -19.71 7.14
C LEU A 31 -5.60 -19.56 8.63
N ALA A 32 -6.40 -20.47 9.18
CA ALA A 32 -6.81 -20.46 10.59
C ALA A 32 -5.65 -20.59 11.62
N ASP A 33 -4.46 -20.99 11.17
CA ASP A 33 -3.25 -21.01 12.01
C ASP A 33 -2.71 -19.60 12.28
N PHE A 34 -3.16 -18.61 11.51
CA PHE A 34 -2.81 -17.19 11.65
C PHE A 34 -3.94 -16.39 12.29
N LYS A 35 -3.62 -15.21 12.83
CA LYS A 35 -4.58 -14.31 13.52
C LYS A 35 -4.78 -12.97 12.82
N LEU A 36 -3.86 -12.59 11.95
CA LEU A 36 -3.86 -11.30 11.27
C LEU A 36 -3.29 -11.51 9.87
N ILE A 37 -3.87 -10.83 8.89
CA ILE A 37 -3.28 -10.58 7.59
C ILE A 37 -3.25 -9.06 7.35
N ALA A 38 -2.12 -8.57 6.86
CA ALA A 38 -1.95 -7.18 6.45
C ALA A 38 -1.70 -7.12 4.94
N PHE A 39 -2.37 -6.18 4.29
CA PHE A 39 -2.26 -5.92 2.86
C PHE A 39 -1.72 -4.52 2.61
N ASP A 40 -0.92 -4.36 1.57
CA ASP A 40 -0.77 -3.07 0.90
C ASP A 40 -1.99 -2.80 -0.01
N MET A 41 -2.16 -1.56 -0.46
CA MET A 41 -3.25 -1.15 -1.36
C MET A 41 -2.81 -1.15 -2.82
N ASP A 42 -1.98 -0.17 -3.19
CA ASP A 42 -1.58 0.10 -4.57
C ASP A 42 -0.81 -1.10 -5.13
N SER A 43 -1.11 -1.47 -6.38
CA SER A 43 -0.57 -2.67 -7.05
C SER A 43 -0.68 -3.99 -6.27
N THR A 44 -1.50 -4.06 -5.20
CA THR A 44 -1.68 -5.23 -4.34
C THR A 44 -3.15 -5.62 -4.25
N LEU A 45 -3.99 -4.85 -3.53
CA LEU A 45 -5.43 -5.06 -3.52
C LEU A 45 -6.10 -4.41 -4.73
N ILE A 46 -5.52 -3.35 -5.28
CA ILE A 46 -6.02 -2.63 -6.44
C ILE A 46 -5.00 -2.60 -7.58
N ASN A 47 -5.49 -2.37 -8.80
CA ASN A 47 -4.71 -2.46 -10.03
C ASN A 47 -4.06 -1.14 -10.48
N ILE A 48 -4.06 -0.12 -9.64
CA ILE A 48 -3.54 1.21 -9.96
C ILE A 48 -2.57 1.70 -8.87
N GLU A 49 -1.81 2.72 -9.22
CA GLU A 49 -1.08 3.59 -8.30
C GLU A 49 -1.91 4.85 -8.07
N CYS A 50 -2.56 5.00 -6.91
CA CYS A 50 -3.50 6.10 -6.67
C CYS A 50 -2.88 7.48 -6.93
N VAL A 51 -1.61 7.70 -6.53
CA VAL A 51 -0.94 8.99 -6.69
C VAL A 51 -0.77 9.38 -8.16
N ASP A 52 -0.46 8.43 -9.03
CA ASP A 52 -0.26 8.66 -10.46
C ASP A 52 -1.58 8.98 -11.16
N GLU A 53 -2.66 8.30 -10.76
CA GLU A 53 -4.00 8.53 -11.30
C GLU A 53 -4.59 9.87 -10.86
N ILE A 54 -4.30 10.33 -9.63
CA ILE A 54 -4.64 11.69 -9.18
C ILE A 54 -3.80 12.73 -9.95
N ALA A 55 -2.51 12.46 -10.17
CA ALA A 55 -1.62 13.34 -10.91
C ALA A 55 -2.05 13.51 -12.37
N ASP A 56 -2.54 12.44 -12.99
CA ASP A 56 -3.11 12.47 -14.34
C ASP A 56 -4.28 13.45 -14.44
N ALA A 57 -5.15 13.51 -13.42
CA ALA A 57 -6.25 14.46 -13.36
C ALA A 57 -5.78 15.94 -13.28
N ALA A 58 -4.52 16.19 -12.92
CA ALA A 58 -3.86 17.50 -12.96
C ALA A 58 -2.98 17.72 -14.21
N GLY A 59 -2.86 16.73 -15.10
CA GLY A 59 -1.89 16.77 -16.20
C GLY A 59 -0.43 16.68 -15.73
N ARG A 60 -0.19 16.14 -14.51
CA ARG A 60 1.13 16.04 -13.85
C ARG A 60 1.67 14.62 -13.77
N LYS A 61 1.04 13.66 -14.46
CA LYS A 61 1.42 12.23 -14.42
C LYS A 61 2.92 12.01 -14.69
N ALA A 62 3.47 12.66 -15.71
CA ALA A 62 4.89 12.53 -16.06
C ALA A 62 5.84 13.05 -14.97
N GLU A 63 5.48 14.15 -14.30
CA GLU A 63 6.29 14.74 -13.24
C GLU A 63 6.27 13.86 -11.98
N VAL A 64 5.11 13.32 -11.61
CA VAL A 64 4.98 12.38 -10.49
C VAL A 64 5.72 11.07 -10.77
N ALA A 65 5.56 10.50 -11.98
CA ALA A 65 6.25 9.29 -12.38
C ALA A 65 7.78 9.45 -12.32
N ALA A 66 8.33 10.60 -12.75
CA ALA A 66 9.75 10.87 -12.66
C ALA A 66 10.29 10.82 -11.22
N ILE A 67 9.52 11.33 -10.25
CA ILE A 67 9.88 11.28 -8.81
C ILE A 67 9.74 9.84 -8.27
N THR A 68 8.69 9.11 -8.64
CA THR A 68 8.51 7.70 -8.27
C THR A 68 9.69 6.85 -8.73
N GLU A 69 10.07 7.00 -10.00
CA GLU A 69 11.20 6.29 -10.60
C GLU A 69 12.54 6.65 -9.95
N ALA A 70 12.76 7.93 -9.61
CA ALA A 70 13.96 8.36 -8.87
C ALA A 70 14.02 7.72 -7.47
N ALA A 71 12.89 7.62 -6.77
CA ALA A 71 12.82 6.95 -5.48
C ALA A 71 13.10 5.44 -5.59
N MET A 72 12.54 4.77 -6.60
CA MET A 72 12.78 3.35 -6.85
C MET A 72 14.23 3.04 -7.25
N ARG A 73 14.91 3.97 -7.94
CA ARG A 73 16.36 3.89 -8.21
C ARG A 73 17.23 4.19 -6.98
N GLY A 74 16.63 4.56 -5.85
CA GLY A 74 17.36 4.93 -4.63
C GLY A 74 18.02 6.31 -4.69
N GLU A 75 17.71 7.13 -5.69
CA GLU A 75 18.20 8.52 -5.80
C GLU A 75 17.54 9.40 -4.74
N ILE A 76 16.27 9.11 -4.41
CA ILE A 76 15.58 9.65 -3.25
C ILE A 76 15.52 8.55 -2.20
N THR A 77 16.37 8.64 -1.17
CA THR A 77 16.51 7.61 -0.14
C THR A 77 15.46 7.70 0.97
N ASP A 78 14.83 8.86 1.16
CA ASP A 78 13.72 9.04 2.10
C ASP A 78 12.37 8.93 1.38
N TYR A 79 11.64 7.87 1.70
CA TYR A 79 10.28 7.67 1.23
C TYR A 79 9.35 8.85 1.55
N LYS A 80 9.47 9.43 2.76
CA LYS A 80 8.60 10.55 3.17
C LYS A 80 8.85 11.78 2.30
N GLU A 81 10.11 12.03 1.95
CA GLU A 81 10.48 13.12 1.05
C GLU A 81 9.93 12.88 -0.37
N SER A 82 10.14 11.69 -0.94
CA SER A 82 9.56 11.34 -2.25
C SER A 82 8.04 11.51 -2.27
N LEU A 83 7.35 11.08 -1.21
CA LEU A 83 5.90 11.22 -1.12
C LEU A 83 5.46 12.68 -1.02
N ARG A 84 6.13 13.51 -0.21
CA ARG A 84 5.84 14.95 -0.12
C ARG A 84 6.02 15.66 -1.45
N GLN A 85 7.08 15.35 -2.20
CA GLN A 85 7.31 15.93 -3.53
C GLN A 85 6.20 15.55 -4.51
N ARG A 86 5.80 14.27 -4.53
CA ARG A 86 4.68 13.81 -5.39
C ARG A 86 3.36 14.46 -4.99
N VAL A 87 3.06 14.56 -3.70
CA VAL A 87 1.83 15.19 -3.20
C VAL A 87 1.79 16.69 -3.50
N ALA A 88 2.93 17.39 -3.46
CA ALA A 88 3.01 18.81 -3.81
C ALA A 88 2.53 19.10 -5.25
N LEU A 89 2.78 18.18 -6.18
CA LEU A 89 2.34 18.28 -7.57
C LEU A 89 0.82 18.11 -7.74
N LEU A 90 0.12 17.61 -6.72
CA LEU A 90 -1.34 17.40 -6.76
C LEU A 90 -2.13 18.65 -6.33
N LYS A 91 -1.44 19.75 -5.98
CA LYS A 91 -2.10 20.99 -5.55
C LYS A 91 -3.11 21.47 -6.61
N GLY A 92 -4.33 21.74 -6.16
CA GLY A 92 -5.43 22.21 -7.00
C GLY A 92 -6.26 21.09 -7.65
N VAL A 93 -5.92 19.82 -7.46
CA VAL A 93 -6.82 18.71 -7.83
C VAL A 93 -8.08 18.77 -7.00
N THR A 94 -9.25 18.60 -7.63
CA THR A 94 -10.54 18.61 -6.92
C THR A 94 -10.82 17.26 -6.25
N VAL A 95 -11.58 17.27 -5.15
CA VAL A 95 -12.10 16.04 -4.56
C VAL A 95 -12.93 15.24 -5.58
N ALA A 96 -13.69 15.92 -6.44
CA ALA A 96 -14.45 15.27 -7.51
C ALA A 96 -13.55 14.52 -8.52
N SER A 97 -12.34 14.99 -8.78
CA SER A 97 -11.37 14.26 -9.60
C SER A 97 -10.94 12.96 -8.92
N MET A 98 -10.72 12.96 -7.60
CA MET A 98 -10.41 11.74 -6.86
C MET A 98 -11.59 10.76 -6.87
N GLU A 99 -12.83 11.24 -6.76
CA GLU A 99 -14.03 10.40 -6.90
C GLU A 99 -14.11 9.74 -8.28
N ARG A 100 -13.78 10.48 -9.35
CA ARG A 100 -13.71 9.91 -10.71
C ARG A 100 -12.65 8.83 -10.83
N VAL A 101 -11.45 9.05 -10.27
CA VAL A 101 -10.40 8.01 -10.24
C VAL A 101 -10.91 6.74 -9.55
N TYR A 102 -11.57 6.90 -8.39
CA TYR A 102 -12.16 5.77 -7.67
C TYR A 102 -13.25 5.06 -8.47
N ALA A 103 -14.16 5.81 -9.11
CA ALA A 103 -15.31 5.25 -9.80
C ALA A 103 -14.97 4.63 -11.16
N GLU A 104 -14.02 5.20 -11.88
CA GLU A 104 -13.78 4.90 -13.30
C GLU A 104 -12.52 4.07 -13.54
N ARG A 105 -11.51 4.18 -12.67
CA ARG A 105 -10.17 3.60 -12.92
C ARG A 105 -9.79 2.51 -11.92
N LEU A 106 -10.16 2.68 -10.65
CA LEU A 106 -9.81 1.74 -9.61
C LEU A 106 -10.58 0.42 -9.77
N GLN A 107 -9.84 -0.68 -9.89
CA GLN A 107 -10.38 -2.03 -9.83
C GLN A 107 -9.62 -2.86 -8.79
N LEU A 108 -10.29 -3.83 -8.18
CA LEU A 108 -9.62 -4.81 -7.34
C LEU A 108 -8.79 -5.74 -8.24
N ASN A 109 -7.59 -6.11 -7.77
CA ASN A 109 -6.81 -7.12 -8.45
C ASN A 109 -7.54 -8.48 -8.45
N PRO A 110 -7.37 -9.31 -9.49
CA PRO A 110 -7.95 -10.64 -9.53
C PRO A 110 -7.60 -11.47 -8.30
N GLY A 111 -8.58 -12.07 -7.64
CA GLY A 111 -8.39 -12.89 -6.45
C GLY A 111 -8.28 -12.10 -5.14
N ALA A 112 -8.20 -10.77 -5.17
CA ALA A 112 -8.04 -9.96 -3.95
C ALA A 112 -9.26 -10.07 -3.02
N ALA A 113 -10.47 -9.96 -3.58
CA ALA A 113 -11.71 -10.07 -2.80
C ALA A 113 -11.89 -11.49 -2.24
N GLU A 114 -11.57 -12.51 -3.03
CA GLU A 114 -11.64 -13.92 -2.67
C GLU A 114 -10.67 -14.25 -1.54
N LEU A 115 -9.43 -13.75 -1.62
CA LEU A 115 -8.42 -13.91 -0.58
C LEU A 115 -8.86 -13.27 0.73
N VAL A 116 -9.34 -12.02 0.69
CA VAL A 116 -9.84 -11.33 1.88
C VAL A 116 -11.01 -12.09 2.51
N ALA A 117 -11.98 -12.51 1.71
CA ALA A 117 -13.12 -13.29 2.20
C ALA A 117 -12.69 -14.62 2.83
N ALA A 118 -11.71 -15.32 2.24
CA ALA A 118 -11.18 -16.56 2.79
C ALA A 118 -10.46 -16.33 4.13
N CYS A 119 -9.68 -15.25 4.26
CA CYS A 119 -9.03 -14.87 5.52
C CYS A 119 -10.05 -14.51 6.61
N GLN A 120 -11.08 -13.72 6.27
CA GLN A 120 -12.16 -13.38 7.20
C GLN A 120 -12.92 -14.64 7.65
N ALA A 121 -13.25 -15.55 6.72
CA ALA A 121 -13.91 -16.81 7.04
C ALA A 121 -13.06 -17.73 7.93
N ALA A 122 -11.73 -17.64 7.82
CA ALA A 122 -10.79 -18.35 8.68
C ALA A 122 -10.55 -17.66 10.04
N GLY A 123 -11.19 -16.51 10.30
CA GLY A 123 -11.12 -15.79 11.58
C GLY A 123 -9.88 -14.92 11.75
N LEU A 124 -9.21 -14.53 10.66
CA LEU A 124 -8.13 -13.56 10.72
C LEU A 124 -8.69 -12.14 10.79
N ASN A 125 -8.06 -11.31 11.60
CA ASN A 125 -8.20 -9.86 11.46
C ASN A 125 -7.55 -9.42 10.14
N THR A 126 -8.18 -8.47 9.46
CA THR A 126 -7.78 -7.95 8.16
C THR A 126 -7.38 -6.48 8.28
N LEU A 127 -6.14 -6.17 7.90
CA LEU A 127 -5.56 -4.85 8.02
C LEU A 127 -5.07 -4.36 6.65
N LEU A 128 -5.43 -3.13 6.28
CA LEU A 128 -4.85 -2.43 5.13
C LEU A 128 -3.84 -1.39 5.62
N VAL A 129 -2.55 -1.56 5.32
CA VAL A 129 -1.50 -0.58 5.59
C VAL A 129 -0.95 -0.10 4.27
N SER A 130 -1.11 1.18 3.95
CA SER A 130 -0.68 1.69 2.66
C SER A 130 0.00 3.04 2.76
N GLY A 131 0.96 3.26 1.87
CA GLY A 131 1.54 4.56 1.58
C GLY A 131 0.59 5.52 0.83
N GLY A 132 -0.54 5.02 0.33
CA GLY A 132 -1.57 5.82 -0.31
C GLY A 132 -2.38 6.68 0.66
N PHE A 133 -3.64 6.96 0.32
CA PHE A 133 -4.43 7.99 1.00
C PHE A 133 -5.73 7.46 1.62
N THR A 134 -6.17 8.05 2.74
CA THR A 134 -7.42 7.68 3.45
C THR A 134 -8.64 7.72 2.55
N PHE A 135 -8.69 8.68 1.62
CA PHE A 135 -9.75 8.77 0.62
C PHE A 135 -10.01 7.44 -0.11
N PHE A 136 -8.96 6.73 -0.55
CA PHE A 136 -9.09 5.46 -1.25
C PHE A 136 -9.16 4.28 -0.28
N THR A 137 -8.23 4.23 0.68
CA THR A 137 -8.13 3.11 1.64
C THR A 137 -9.39 2.91 2.47
N ASP A 138 -10.08 3.98 2.91
CA ASP A 138 -11.35 3.86 3.64
C ASP A 138 -12.46 3.23 2.76
N ARG A 139 -12.51 3.60 1.47
CA ARG A 139 -13.47 3.00 0.52
C ARG A 139 -13.15 1.55 0.22
N ILE A 140 -11.87 1.17 0.17
CA ILE A 140 -11.46 -0.24 0.01
C ILE A 140 -11.76 -1.04 1.27
N ARG A 141 -11.50 -0.47 2.46
CA ARG A 141 -11.92 -1.06 3.74
C ARG A 141 -13.41 -1.36 3.72
N ASP A 142 -14.24 -0.40 3.35
CA ASP A 142 -15.70 -0.59 3.36
C ASP A 142 -16.15 -1.62 2.30
N ARG A 143 -15.55 -1.58 1.10
CA ARG A 143 -15.84 -2.52 0.00
C ARG A 143 -15.48 -3.97 0.33
N LEU A 144 -14.35 -4.18 0.99
CA LEU A 144 -13.83 -5.50 1.36
C LEU A 144 -14.14 -5.90 2.81
N ARG A 145 -14.82 -5.01 3.55
CA ARG A 145 -15.14 -5.15 4.99
C ARG A 145 -13.92 -5.43 5.86
N LEU A 146 -12.82 -4.73 5.59
CA LEU A 146 -11.59 -4.91 6.35
C LEU A 146 -11.77 -4.37 7.77
N ASP A 147 -11.14 -5.01 8.75
CA ASP A 147 -11.26 -4.62 10.16
C ASP A 147 -10.55 -3.29 10.44
N PHE A 148 -9.41 -3.07 9.78
CA PHE A 148 -8.56 -1.91 10.05
C PHE A 148 -7.95 -1.33 8.78
N THR A 149 -7.68 -0.03 8.79
CA THR A 149 -6.87 0.64 7.77
C THR A 149 -5.94 1.71 8.37
N ARG A 150 -4.78 1.89 7.75
CA ARG A 150 -3.77 2.92 8.04
C ARG A 150 -3.18 3.45 6.74
N SER A 151 -3.22 4.78 6.56
CA SER A 151 -2.70 5.47 5.38
C SER A 151 -2.55 6.98 5.61
N ASN A 152 -1.97 7.68 4.64
CA ASN A 152 -1.75 9.12 4.71
C ASN A 152 -3.05 9.91 4.49
N VAL A 153 -3.16 11.09 5.08
CA VAL A 153 -4.32 11.97 4.89
C VAL A 153 -3.90 13.14 4.01
N LEU A 154 -4.52 13.29 2.84
CA LEU A 154 -4.34 14.48 2.01
C LEU A 154 -5.06 15.67 2.66
N GLU A 155 -4.38 16.81 2.73
CA GLU A 155 -5.00 18.04 3.19
C GLU A 155 -5.89 18.63 2.08
N VAL A 156 -7.14 18.93 2.42
CA VAL A 156 -8.15 19.50 1.52
C VAL A 156 -8.63 20.83 2.06
N ALA A 157 -8.65 21.86 1.22
CA ALA A 157 -9.23 23.16 1.53
C ALA A 157 -10.11 23.63 0.37
N GLY A 158 -11.35 24.03 0.66
CA GLY A 158 -12.29 24.49 -0.37
C GLY A 158 -12.59 23.46 -1.47
N GLY A 159 -12.56 22.17 -1.14
CA GLY A 159 -12.78 21.07 -2.11
C GLY A 159 -11.59 20.77 -3.02
N LEU A 160 -10.42 21.35 -2.75
CA LEU A 160 -9.18 21.20 -3.53
C LEU A 160 -8.07 20.63 -2.64
N LEU A 161 -7.21 19.80 -3.22
CA LEU A 161 -5.97 19.37 -2.59
C LEU A 161 -5.03 20.56 -2.43
N THR A 162 -4.45 20.72 -1.23
CA THR A 162 -3.50 21.81 -0.96
C THR A 162 -2.09 21.52 -1.47
N GLY A 163 -1.82 20.26 -1.83
CA GLY A 163 -0.48 19.74 -2.10
C GLY A 163 0.29 19.36 -0.84
N ARG A 164 -0.39 19.18 0.29
CA ARG A 164 0.21 18.73 1.56
C ARG A 164 -0.56 17.54 2.12
N MET A 165 0.09 16.84 3.05
CA MET A 165 -0.54 15.85 3.90
C MET A 165 -0.79 16.45 5.29
N VAL A 166 -1.78 15.93 5.99
CA VAL A 166 -2.01 16.24 7.41
C VAL A 166 -1.02 15.43 8.25
N ASP A 167 -0.31 16.10 9.16
CA ASP A 167 0.60 15.44 10.09
C ASP A 167 -0.16 14.47 11.00
N GLN A 168 0.40 13.28 11.19
CA GLN A 168 -0.20 12.23 12.02
C GLN A 168 0.76 11.85 13.15
N PRO A 169 0.25 11.49 14.35
CA PRO A 169 1.11 11.23 15.52
C PRO A 169 1.97 9.97 15.39
N TRP A 170 1.80 9.20 14.32
CA TRP A 170 2.44 7.91 14.10
C TRP A 170 3.34 7.87 12.85
N GLY A 171 3.57 9.02 12.20
CA GLY A 171 4.37 9.09 10.98
C GLY A 171 4.65 10.51 10.52
#